data_AF-A0A969SZ83-F1
#
_entry.id   AF-A0A969SZ83-F1
#
_cell.length_a   1.000
_cell.length_b   1.000
_cell.length_c   1.000
_cell.angle_alpha   90.00
_cell.angle_beta   90.00
_cell.angle_gamma   90.00
#
_symmetry.space_group_name_H-M   'P 1'
#
loop_
_entity.id
_entity.type
_entity.pdbx_description
1 polymer ?
#
loop_
_entity_poly.entity_id
_entity_poly.type
_entity_poly.pdbx_seq_one_letter_code
_entity_poly.pdbx_strand_id
1 'polypeptide(L)' 'MLLRPLANGTLEQMLDDAADDPDVCLNFSAANPLGLDHVKSLGLNQIGFEDLSGGGDLDYNDAVLKFSIQVV' A
#
# COMPACT_ATOMS: atom_id res chain seq x y z
N MET A 1 -2.01 11.70 6.87
CA MET A 1 -3.07 11.01 6.10
C MET A 1 -2.69 9.55 6.14
N LEU A 2 -3.55 8.65 6.64
CA LEU A 2 -3.19 7.24 6.83
C LEU A 2 -3.70 6.44 5.62
N LEU A 3 -2.79 5.73 4.93
CA LEU A 3 -3.15 4.85 3.82
C LEU A 3 -4.03 3.69 4.27
N ARG A 4 -5.01 3.33 3.44
CA ARG A 4 -5.89 2.17 3.68
C ARG A 4 -5.65 1.11 2.61
N PRO A 5 -4.92 0.02 2.93
CA PRO A 5 -4.71 -1.05 1.96
C PRO A 5 -6.02 -1.79 1.67
N LEU A 6 -6.35 -1.97 0.40
CA LEU A 6 -7.51 -2.76 -0.03
C LEU A 6 -7.18 -4.24 -0.03
N ALA A 7 -7.42 -4.91 1.11
CA ALA A 7 -7.29 -6.35 1.21
C ALA A 7 -8.58 -7.11 0.81
N ASN A 8 -9.74 -6.44 0.80
CA ASN A 8 -11.04 -7.07 0.55
C ASN A 8 -12.16 -6.07 0.17
N GLY A 9 -11.81 -4.89 -0.36
CA GLY A 9 -12.79 -3.85 -0.71
C GLY A 9 -13.27 -3.95 -2.15
N THR A 10 -14.46 -3.43 -2.42
CA THR A 10 -14.98 -3.30 -3.79
C THR A 10 -14.58 -1.95 -4.38
N LEU A 11 -14.56 -1.86 -5.72
CA LEU A 11 -14.27 -0.58 -6.42
C LEU A 11 -15.24 0.54 -6.02
N GLU A 12 -16.45 0.20 -5.54
CA GLU A 12 -17.41 1.20 -5.08
C GLU A 12 -16.94 1.99 -3.85
N GLN A 13 -16.06 1.42 -3.02
CA GLN A 13 -15.49 2.10 -1.85
C GLN A 13 -14.38 3.10 -2.22
N MET A 14 -13.91 3.07 -3.48
CA MET A 14 -12.91 4.00 -4.04
C MET A 14 -13.55 5.14 -4.85
N LEU A 15 -14.88 5.15 -4.96
CA LEU A 15 -15.62 6.03 -5.86
C LEU A 15 -16.66 6.88 -5.11
N ASP A 16 -16.54 6.95 -3.78
CA ASP A 16 -17.44 7.80 -2.99
C ASP A 16 -17.05 9.27 -3.23
N ASP A 17 -17.95 10.04 -3.84
CA ASP A 17 -17.81 11.48 -4.15
C ASP A 17 -17.69 12.37 -2.89
N ALA A 18 -17.44 11.79 -1.72
CA ALA A 18 -17.14 12.49 -0.50
C ALA A 18 -15.78 13.19 -0.60
N ALA A 19 -15.68 14.40 -0.05
CA ALA A 19 -14.44 15.19 0.01
C ALA A 19 -13.34 14.58 0.91
N ASP A 20 -13.52 13.33 1.36
CA ASP A 20 -12.61 12.56 2.20
C ASP A 20 -12.45 11.15 1.60
N ASP A 21 -12.28 11.10 0.27
CA ASP A 21 -11.99 9.87 -0.46
C ASP A 21 -10.68 9.28 0.13
N PRO A 22 -10.71 8.07 0.70
CA PRO A 22 -9.54 7.51 1.34
C PRO A 22 -8.39 7.38 0.34
N ASP A 23 -7.17 7.72 0.75
CA ASP A 23 -6.00 7.39 -0.06
C ASP A 23 -5.84 5.87 -0.12
N VAL A 24 -6.21 5.35 -1.29
CA VAL A 24 -6.17 3.93 -1.60
C VAL A 24 -4.90 3.60 -2.38
N CYS A 25 -4.24 2.53 -1.94
CA CYS A 25 -3.09 1.93 -2.62
C CYS A 25 -3.49 0.59 -3.21
N LEU A 26 -3.35 0.47 -4.52
CA LEU A 26 -3.50 -0.77 -5.27
C LEU A 26 -2.14 -1.43 -5.46
N ASN A 27 -2.15 -2.76 -5.61
CA ASN A 27 -0.95 -3.54 -5.98
C ASN A 27 -0.52 -3.32 -7.45
N PHE A 28 -1.23 -2.48 -8.18
CA PHE A 28 -0.94 -2.12 -9.56
C PHE A 28 -0.58 -0.64 -9.60
N SER A 29 0.71 -0.32 -9.45
CA SER A 29 1.28 1.04 -9.41
C SER A 29 0.67 2.00 -10.44
N ALA A 30 0.47 1.56 -11.68
CA ALA A 30 -0.06 2.41 -12.74
C ALA A 30 -1.51 2.92 -12.49
N ALA A 31 -2.24 2.31 -11.55
CA ALA A 31 -3.55 2.77 -11.11
C ALA A 31 -3.51 3.59 -9.82
N ASN A 32 -2.35 3.72 -9.16
CA ASN A 32 -2.20 4.58 -7.98
C ASN A 32 -1.98 6.04 -8.40
N PRO A 33 -2.39 7.01 -7.56
CA PRO A 33 -1.97 8.39 -7.72
C PRO A 33 -0.45 8.48 -7.89
N LEU A 34 -0.01 9.25 -8.89
CA LEU A 34 1.41 9.42 -9.25
C LEU A 34 2.16 8.17 -9.70
N GLY A 35 1.48 7.03 -9.88
CA GLY A 35 2.09 5.81 -10.43
C GLY A 35 3.00 5.06 -9.44
N LEU A 36 2.88 5.31 -8.14
CA LEU A 36 3.76 4.76 -7.11
C LEU A 36 3.18 3.50 -6.50
N ASP A 37 4.02 2.49 -6.27
CA ASP A 37 3.68 1.37 -5.37
C ASP A 37 4.04 1.78 -3.93
N HIS A 38 3.16 1.50 -2.97
CA HIS A 38 3.41 1.76 -1.54
C HIS A 38 3.86 0.50 -0.79
N VAL A 39 4.10 -0.59 -1.53
CA VAL A 39 4.56 -1.88 -0.99
C VAL A 39 5.72 -2.39 -1.83
N LYS A 40 6.80 -2.83 -1.18
CA LYS A 40 8.00 -3.31 -1.86
C LYS A 40 8.61 -4.53 -1.17
N SER A 41 9.12 -5.49 -1.95
CA SER A 41 9.98 -6.54 -1.39
C SER A 41 11.32 -5.95 -0.98
N LEU A 42 11.71 -6.12 0.28
CA LEU A 42 13.01 -5.68 0.83
C LEU A 42 14.03 -6.82 0.89
N GLY A 43 13.66 -8.01 0.43
CA GLY A 43 14.51 -9.20 0.45
C GLY A 43 13.77 -10.43 0.95
N LEU A 44 14.53 -11.42 1.41
CA LEU A 44 13.98 -12.72 1.80
C LEU A 44 12.93 -12.58 2.92
N ASN A 45 11.69 -12.91 2.59
CA ASN A 45 10.53 -12.83 3.48
C ASN A 45 10.37 -11.46 4.17
N GLN A 46 10.72 -10.36 3.49
CA GLN A 46 10.55 -9.00 4.00
C GLN A 46 9.74 -8.16 3.02
N ILE A 47 8.71 -7.51 3.52
CA ILE A 47 7.87 -6.55 2.80
C ILE A 47 7.95 -5.22 3.52
N GLY A 48 8.32 -4.16 2.80
CA GLY A 48 8.33 -2.78 3.27
C GLY A 48 7.12 -2.01 2.77
N PHE A 49 6.76 -0.96 3.52
CA PHE A 49 5.61 -0.12 3.27
C PHE A 49 5.99 1.36 3.38
N GLU A 50 5.37 2.20 2.55
CA GLU A 50 5.31 3.65 2.69
C GLU A 50 3.95 4.02 3.29
N ASP A 51 3.87 5.02 4.18
CA ASP A 51 2.61 5.48 4.79
C ASP A 51 2.04 6.77 4.17
N LEU A 52 2.80 7.39 3.25
CA LEU A 52 2.41 8.60 2.53
C LEU A 52 2.04 8.31 1.07
N SER A 53 0.90 8.86 0.68
CA SER A 53 0.30 8.73 -0.66
C SER A 53 1.12 9.35 -1.77
N GLY A 54 1.91 10.38 -1.44
CA GLY A 54 2.91 10.99 -2.33
C GLY A 54 4.24 10.22 -2.43
N GLY A 55 4.39 9.10 -1.71
CA GLY A 55 5.58 8.26 -1.71
C GLY A 55 6.67 8.65 -0.71
N GLY A 56 6.44 9.62 0.17
CA GLY A 56 7.38 9.94 1.24
C GLY A 56 8.81 10.19 0.75
N ASP A 57 9.77 9.51 1.38
CA ASP A 57 11.18 9.49 0.98
C ASP A 57 11.57 8.23 0.18
N LEU A 58 10.61 7.35 -0.10
CA LEU A 58 10.72 6.17 -0.97
C LEU A 58 11.73 5.13 -0.46
N ASP A 59 11.92 5.04 0.87
CA ASP A 59 12.80 4.04 1.49
C ASP A 59 12.05 2.78 2.00
N TYR A 60 10.72 2.83 2.04
CA TYR A 60 9.77 1.76 2.38
C TYR A 60 9.98 1.18 3.78
N ASN A 61 10.46 2.00 4.72
CA ASN A 61 10.75 1.59 6.09
C ASN A 61 9.73 2.06 7.14
N ASP A 62 8.69 2.80 6.74
CA ASP A 62 7.61 3.26 7.64
C ASP A 62 6.93 2.07 8.35
N ALA A 63 6.81 0.94 7.66
CA ALA A 63 6.57 -0.36 8.27
C ALA A 63 7.31 -1.48 7.52
N VAL A 64 7.74 -2.51 8.25
CA VAL A 64 8.39 -3.71 7.67
C VAL A 64 7.80 -4.99 8.25
N LEU A 65 7.19 -5.81 7.40
CA LEU A 65 6.75 -7.17 7.73
C LEU A 65 7.86 -8.16 7.41
N LYS A 66 8.33 -8.90 8.42
CA LYS A 66 9.19 -10.08 8.23
C LYS A 66 8.42 -11.34 8.59
N PHE A 67 8.47 -12.36 7.74
CA PHE A 67 7.70 -13.58 7.96
C PHE A 67 8.51 -14.86 7.75
N SER A 68 7.97 -15.97 8.22
CA SER A 68 8.50 -17.32 8.00
C SER A 68 7.33 -18.25 7.81
N ILE A 69 7.40 -19.14 6.82
CA ILE A 69 6.34 -20.09 6.49
C ILE A 69 6.83 -21.48 6.89
N GLN A 70 6.02 -22.19 7.66
CA GLN A 70 6.21 -23.61 7.95
C GLN A 70 5.11 -24.40 7.23
N VAL A 71 5.51 -25.35 6.39
CA VAL A 71 4.57 -26.30 5.79
C VAL A 71 4.35 -27.43 6.79
N VAL A 72 3.09 -27.72 7.10
CA VAL A 72 2.65 -28.80 8.00
C VAL A 72 2.19 -30.02 7.22
#